data_AF-A0A1E5TDJ9-F1
#
_entry.id   AF-A0A1E5TDJ9-F1
#
_cell.length_a   1.000
_cell.length_b   1.000
_cell.length_c   1.000
_cell.angle_alpha   90.00
_cell.angle_beta   90.00
_cell.angle_gamma   90.00
#
_symmetry.space_group_name_H-M   'P 1'
#
loop_
_entity.id
_entity.type
_entity.pdbx_description
1 polymer ?
#
loop_
_entity_poly.entity_id
_entity_poly.type
_entity_poly.pdbx_seq_one_letter_code
_entity_poly.pdbx_strand_id
1 'polypeptide(L)'
;MKNYLKTHRVLALLLLVALIFSSCENESFVLQEENLTNNLQKELDQIEQAYPSITGEITTIKLYGEFVEVEKINDQYILGGDMVVVPDNISGRSSSTGRTLARWPNNTVYYTVEPSLPNKNRVTNAIAHWEANTSITFVPRTNQSAYITFRKGSGCSSNVGRTGSKQYITLANGCSTGNTIHEIGHAVGLWHEQSRKDRDDYITINFDNIQSGKEHNFRTYNSRGYDGDEYTNTLDFGSIMMYGANSFSKNKRPTITKKDGSLYSVQRSVLSSGDKQGIAQMYPSNSNKVITFKGNNDRYISSEDGKRTLTINRTRVGAFERFELIELENGKVAFKGNNGKYISSENGTKSMICNRENIGSWEQFTLISKGRNNYNIRGNNGKYISSNGGDDSKGVACDRSSARSFELFTISGL
;
A
#
# COMPACT_ATOMS: atom_id res chain seq x y z
N MET A 1 57.09 -48.02 -50.08
CA MET A 1 55.79 -48.50 -49.56
C MET A 1 55.82 -48.80 -48.05
N LYS A 2 56.44 -47.94 -47.22
CA LYS A 2 56.54 -48.15 -45.76
C LYS A 2 56.24 -46.90 -44.90
N ASN A 3 55.78 -45.80 -45.52
CA ASN A 3 55.51 -44.54 -44.81
C ASN A 3 54.04 -44.07 -44.86
N TYR A 4 53.11 -44.87 -45.39
CA TYR A 4 51.68 -44.50 -45.47
C TYR A 4 50.79 -45.12 -44.38
N LEU A 5 51.30 -46.09 -43.60
CA LEU A 5 50.52 -46.77 -42.53
C LEU A 5 50.80 -46.27 -41.11
N LYS A 6 51.78 -45.39 -40.90
CA LYS A 6 52.09 -44.84 -39.55
C LYS A 6 51.33 -43.54 -39.24
N THR A 7 50.92 -42.78 -40.24
CA THR A 7 50.18 -41.52 -40.08
C THR A 7 48.68 -41.71 -39.88
N HIS A 8 48.07 -42.80 -40.37
CA HIS A 8 46.63 -43.05 -40.18
C HIS A 8 46.25 -43.66 -38.83
N ARG A 9 47.18 -44.29 -38.09
CA ARG A 9 46.89 -44.75 -36.72
C ARG A 9 46.99 -43.64 -35.68
N VAL A 10 47.73 -42.58 -35.95
CA VAL A 10 47.83 -41.42 -35.04
C VAL A 10 46.69 -40.43 -35.29
N LEU A 11 46.23 -40.26 -36.55
CA LEU A 11 45.04 -39.44 -36.85
C LEU A 11 43.73 -40.06 -36.37
N ALA A 12 43.56 -41.38 -36.44
CA ALA A 12 42.33 -42.04 -35.96
C ALA A 12 42.22 -42.07 -34.42
N LEU A 13 43.34 -42.06 -33.70
CA LEU A 13 43.33 -41.98 -32.23
C LEU A 13 43.10 -40.54 -31.72
N LEU A 14 43.53 -39.52 -32.48
CA LEU A 14 43.30 -38.11 -32.13
C LEU A 14 41.87 -37.65 -32.44
N LEU A 15 41.20 -38.22 -33.46
CA LEU A 15 39.79 -37.95 -33.74
C LEU A 15 38.82 -38.66 -32.80
N LEU A 16 39.20 -39.79 -32.18
CA LEU A 16 38.36 -40.46 -31.18
C LEU A 16 38.46 -39.81 -29.79
N VAL A 17 39.60 -39.18 -29.46
CA VAL A 17 39.77 -38.47 -28.17
C VAL A 17 39.15 -37.06 -28.24
N ALA A 18 39.15 -36.40 -29.40
CA ALA A 18 38.47 -35.11 -29.57
C ALA A 18 36.92 -35.21 -29.57
N LEU A 19 36.36 -36.39 -29.85
CA LEU A 19 34.91 -36.64 -29.78
C LEU A 19 34.42 -37.09 -28.39
N ILE A 20 35.33 -37.35 -27.44
CA ILE A 20 34.96 -37.71 -26.06
C ILE A 20 35.06 -36.51 -25.10
N PHE A 21 35.75 -35.43 -25.49
CA PHE A 21 35.84 -34.20 -24.69
C PHE A 21 34.83 -33.09 -25.05
N SER A 22 33.90 -33.34 -25.97
CA SER A 22 32.80 -32.39 -26.29
C SER A 22 31.43 -32.81 -25.75
N SER A 23 31.37 -33.83 -24.89
CA SER A 23 30.10 -34.36 -24.35
C SER A 23 30.00 -34.35 -22.81
N CYS A 24 30.96 -33.73 -22.11
CA CYS A 24 30.98 -33.62 -20.65
C CYS A 24 31.22 -32.19 -20.17
N GLU A 25 30.67 -31.20 -20.88
CA GLU A 25 30.39 -29.89 -20.28
C GLU A 25 28.95 -29.56 -20.63
N ASN A 26 28.17 -29.20 -19.61
CA ASN A 26 26.79 -28.71 -19.64
C ASN A 26 25.65 -29.68 -19.32
N GLU A 27 25.87 -30.83 -18.67
CA GLU A 27 24.77 -31.41 -17.87
C GLU A 27 24.74 -30.79 -16.47
N SER A 28 25.87 -30.72 -15.76
CA SER A 28 25.92 -30.15 -14.42
C SER A 28 25.58 -28.66 -14.37
N PHE A 29 26.07 -27.86 -15.33
CA PHE A 29 25.78 -26.42 -15.40
C PHE A 29 24.32 -26.15 -15.79
N VAL A 30 23.78 -26.86 -16.79
CA VAL A 30 22.36 -26.73 -17.19
C VAL A 30 21.45 -27.25 -16.08
N LEU A 31 21.75 -28.38 -15.44
CA LEU A 31 20.99 -28.89 -14.30
C LEU A 31 21.08 -27.95 -13.09
N GLN A 32 22.18 -27.23 -12.91
CA GLN A 32 22.33 -26.27 -11.81
C GLN A 32 21.57 -24.97 -12.10
N GLU A 33 21.59 -24.47 -13.33
CA GLU A 33 20.85 -23.31 -13.77
C GLU A 33 19.33 -23.59 -13.84
N GLU A 34 18.92 -24.76 -14.34
CA GLU A 34 17.54 -25.28 -14.27
C GLU A 34 17.10 -25.53 -12.83
N ASN A 35 17.93 -26.08 -11.95
CA ASN A 35 17.56 -26.22 -10.53
C ASN A 35 17.45 -24.86 -9.83
N LEU A 36 18.29 -23.88 -10.19
CA LEU A 36 18.20 -22.52 -9.63
C LEU A 36 16.92 -21.83 -10.11
N THR A 37 16.60 -21.90 -11.41
CA THR A 37 15.35 -21.35 -11.96
C THR A 37 14.13 -22.11 -11.46
N ASN A 38 14.18 -23.44 -11.34
CA ASN A 38 13.08 -24.24 -10.78
C ASN A 38 12.85 -23.96 -9.29
N ASN A 39 13.91 -23.74 -8.50
CA ASN A 39 13.78 -23.35 -7.10
C ASN A 39 13.27 -21.91 -6.95
N LEU A 40 13.76 -20.98 -7.78
CA LEU A 40 13.26 -19.61 -7.81
C LEU A 40 11.77 -19.56 -8.24
N GLN A 41 11.40 -20.35 -9.25
CA GLN A 41 10.02 -20.47 -9.73
C GLN A 41 9.11 -21.15 -8.69
N LYS A 42 9.58 -22.19 -8.00
CA LYS A 42 8.86 -22.86 -6.92
C LYS A 42 8.69 -21.96 -5.70
N GLU A 43 9.68 -21.13 -5.39
CA GLU A 43 9.55 -20.09 -4.37
C GLU A 43 8.50 -19.06 -4.78
N LEU A 44 8.47 -18.62 -6.04
CA LEU A 44 7.49 -17.67 -6.59
C LEU A 44 6.04 -18.20 -6.61
N ASP A 45 5.82 -19.48 -6.89
CA ASP A 45 4.47 -20.08 -6.95
C ASP A 45 3.84 -20.34 -5.57
N GLN A 46 4.65 -20.39 -4.51
CA GLN A 46 4.18 -20.52 -3.11
C GLN A 46 3.90 -19.18 -2.43
N ILE A 47 4.19 -18.06 -3.10
CA ILE A 47 4.07 -16.71 -2.51
C ILE A 47 2.62 -16.31 -2.29
N GLU A 48 1.74 -16.68 -3.21
CA GLU A 48 0.34 -16.26 -3.24
C GLU A 48 -0.56 -17.26 -2.50
N GLN A 49 -0.05 -17.85 -1.40
CA GLN A 49 -0.75 -18.89 -0.66
C GLN A 49 -0.72 -18.64 0.85
N ALA A 50 -1.91 -18.45 1.43
CA ALA A 50 -2.14 -18.37 2.86
C ALA A 50 -1.73 -19.67 3.60
N TYR A 51 -1.92 -20.81 2.92
CA TYR A 51 -1.65 -22.15 3.44
C TYR A 51 -0.98 -23.04 2.36
N PRO A 52 0.34 -22.87 2.10
CA PRO A 52 1.02 -23.56 0.99
C PRO A 52 1.02 -25.09 1.08
N SER A 53 0.83 -25.64 2.29
CA SER A 53 0.91 -27.08 2.56
C SER A 53 -0.46 -27.73 2.82
N ILE A 54 -1.57 -26.99 2.69
CA ILE A 54 -2.91 -27.49 2.99
C ILE A 54 -3.82 -27.17 1.80
N THR A 55 -4.60 -28.14 1.36
CA THR A 55 -5.71 -27.91 0.43
C THR A 55 -7.02 -27.96 1.21
N GLY A 56 -7.82 -26.91 1.06
CA GLY A 56 -9.12 -26.77 1.70
C GLY A 56 -10.27 -27.36 0.89
N GLU A 57 -11.47 -27.25 1.47
CA GLU A 57 -12.72 -27.56 0.78
C GLU A 57 -13.13 -26.38 -0.09
N ILE A 58 -13.45 -26.62 -1.37
CA ILE A 58 -14.06 -25.60 -2.20
C ILE A 58 -15.52 -25.46 -1.80
N THR A 59 -15.89 -24.28 -1.32
CA THR A 59 -17.25 -23.97 -0.89
C THR A 59 -17.69 -22.63 -1.44
N THR A 60 -18.99 -22.38 -1.43
CA THR A 60 -19.55 -21.12 -1.89
C THR A 60 -20.05 -20.33 -0.69
N ILE A 61 -19.57 -19.11 -0.54
CA ILE A 61 -20.04 -18.18 0.48
C ILE A 61 -20.71 -16.98 -0.16
N LYS A 62 -21.61 -16.34 0.59
CA LYS A 62 -22.21 -15.08 0.18
C LYS A 62 -21.32 -13.92 0.59
N LEU A 63 -20.86 -13.15 -0.38
CA LEU A 63 -20.08 -11.94 -0.21
C LEU A 63 -20.71 -10.83 -1.05
N TYR A 64 -21.06 -9.74 -0.40
CA TYR A 64 -21.65 -8.52 -0.97
C TYR A 64 -22.91 -8.75 -1.80
N GLY A 65 -23.68 -9.79 -1.45
CA GLY A 65 -24.90 -10.17 -2.16
C GLY A 65 -24.71 -11.27 -3.20
N GLU A 66 -23.47 -11.60 -3.55
CA GLU A 66 -23.12 -12.58 -4.60
C GLU A 66 -22.56 -13.87 -4.00
N PHE A 67 -22.71 -14.97 -4.73
CA PHE A 67 -22.15 -16.26 -4.36
C PHE A 67 -20.76 -16.41 -4.95
N VAL A 68 -19.76 -16.61 -4.09
CA VAL A 68 -18.35 -16.69 -4.48
C VAL A 68 -17.76 -18.01 -4.01
N GLU A 69 -17.12 -18.71 -4.95
CA GLU A 69 -16.32 -19.89 -4.63
C GLU A 69 -15.00 -19.49 -3.97
N VAL A 70 -14.74 -20.12 -2.83
CA VAL A 70 -13.59 -19.89 -1.96
C VAL A 70 -13.04 -21.22 -1.48
N GLU A 71 -11.77 -21.22 -1.11
CA GLU A 71 -11.16 -22.36 -0.45
C GLU A 71 -11.29 -22.21 1.07
N LYS A 72 -12.07 -23.08 1.71
CA LYS A 72 -12.23 -23.12 3.16
C LYS A 72 -11.13 -23.96 3.78
N ILE A 73 -10.27 -23.32 4.58
CA ILE A 73 -9.19 -23.97 5.34
C ILE A 73 -9.37 -23.60 6.81
N ASN A 74 -9.60 -24.61 7.65
CA ASN A 74 -10.03 -24.42 9.04
C ASN A 74 -11.30 -23.53 9.09
N ASP A 75 -11.27 -22.47 9.91
CA ASP A 75 -12.36 -21.49 10.04
C ASP A 75 -12.17 -20.25 9.13
N GLN A 76 -11.33 -20.34 8.11
CA GLN A 76 -11.06 -19.23 7.18
C GLN A 76 -11.50 -19.57 5.75
N TYR A 77 -11.93 -18.54 5.03
CA TYR A 77 -12.25 -18.61 3.60
C TYR A 77 -11.19 -17.84 2.83
N ILE A 78 -10.53 -18.52 1.90
CA ILE A 78 -9.38 -18.03 1.15
C ILE A 78 -9.78 -17.82 -0.32
N LEU A 79 -9.45 -16.66 -0.86
CA LEU A 79 -9.67 -16.28 -2.25
C LEU A 79 -8.34 -15.91 -2.89
N GLY A 80 -8.12 -16.30 -4.16
CA GLY A 80 -6.86 -15.99 -4.84
C GLY A 80 -5.64 -16.52 -4.09
N GLY A 81 -5.80 -17.61 -3.34
CA GLY A 81 -4.74 -18.26 -2.60
C GLY A 81 -4.27 -17.55 -1.32
N ASP A 82 -4.22 -16.22 -1.23
CA ASP A 82 -3.66 -15.45 -0.10
C ASP A 82 -4.61 -14.39 0.48
N MET A 83 -5.82 -14.21 -0.08
CA MET A 83 -6.77 -13.23 0.45
C MET A 83 -7.76 -13.89 1.40
N VAL A 84 -7.74 -13.48 2.67
CA VAL A 84 -8.72 -13.93 3.66
C VAL A 84 -10.00 -13.10 3.51
N VAL A 85 -11.14 -13.76 3.35
CA VAL A 85 -12.46 -13.12 3.23
C VAL A 85 -13.40 -13.58 4.33
N VAL A 86 -14.34 -12.73 4.72
CA VAL A 86 -15.33 -13.01 5.78
C VAL A 86 -16.72 -12.95 5.14
N PRO A 87 -17.56 -14.01 5.23
CA PRO A 87 -18.93 -14.02 4.73
C PRO A 87 -19.73 -12.83 5.26
N ASP A 88 -20.52 -12.21 4.39
CA ASP A 88 -21.24 -10.98 4.72
C ASP A 88 -22.48 -11.21 5.58
N ASN A 89 -22.80 -10.20 6.39
CA ASN A 89 -24.15 -9.91 6.91
C ASN A 89 -24.76 -8.65 6.26
N ILE A 90 -24.14 -8.08 5.22
CA ILE A 90 -24.49 -6.77 4.65
C ILE A 90 -24.67 -6.88 3.13
N SER A 91 -25.66 -6.17 2.61
CA SER A 91 -25.98 -6.04 1.18
C SER A 91 -25.46 -4.71 0.62
N GLY A 92 -24.77 -4.71 -0.52
CA GLY A 92 -24.49 -3.49 -1.28
C GLY A 92 -23.38 -3.64 -2.34
N ARG A 93 -23.71 -3.37 -3.60
CA ARG A 93 -22.87 -3.52 -4.80
C ARG A 93 -22.19 -2.21 -5.24
N SER A 94 -20.96 -2.32 -5.75
CA SER A 94 -20.41 -1.65 -6.96
C SER A 94 -19.04 -2.28 -7.30
N SER A 95 -18.61 -2.31 -8.57
CA SER A 95 -17.50 -3.16 -9.09
C SER A 95 -16.10 -2.53 -9.02
N SER A 96 -15.01 -3.31 -9.35
CA SER A 96 -13.67 -2.75 -9.68
C SER A 96 -12.25 -3.38 -9.33
N THR A 97 -11.07 -2.94 -9.85
CA THR A 97 -9.67 -3.32 -9.39
C THR A 97 -9.04 -2.52 -8.23
N GLY A 98 -9.34 -2.94 -7.03
CA GLY A 98 -8.80 -2.38 -5.81
C GLY A 98 -9.87 -1.52 -5.13
N ARG A 99 -10.29 -1.93 -3.93
CA ARG A 99 -11.61 -1.63 -3.35
C ARG A 99 -12.02 -0.15 -3.43
N THR A 100 -13.28 0.09 -3.80
CA THR A 100 -13.93 1.41 -3.81
C THR A 100 -14.63 1.73 -2.49
N LEU A 101 -15.12 0.71 -1.76
CA LEU A 101 -16.00 0.92 -0.61
C LEU A 101 -15.36 0.63 0.76
N ALA A 102 -14.17 0.01 0.80
CA ALA A 102 -13.51 -0.40 2.04
C ALA A 102 -12.06 0.09 2.16
N ARG A 103 -11.86 1.39 1.91
CA ARG A 103 -10.56 2.04 2.05
C ARG A 103 -10.28 2.46 3.50
N TRP A 104 -9.01 2.65 3.83
CA TRP A 104 -8.62 3.22 5.12
C TRP A 104 -8.92 4.73 5.15
N PRO A 105 -9.63 5.25 6.17
CA PRO A 105 -9.95 6.66 6.25
C PRO A 105 -8.68 7.51 6.44
N ASN A 106 -8.67 8.72 5.88
CA ASN A 106 -7.57 9.68 5.97
C ASN A 106 -6.21 9.12 5.54
N ASN A 107 -6.22 8.13 4.64
CA ASN A 107 -5.04 7.40 4.18
C ASN A 107 -4.21 6.82 5.34
N THR A 108 -4.82 6.60 6.52
CA THR A 108 -4.11 6.22 7.74
C THR A 108 -4.43 4.78 8.12
N VAL A 109 -3.39 3.96 8.20
CA VAL A 109 -3.46 2.56 8.63
C VAL A 109 -2.88 2.43 10.03
N TYR A 110 -3.70 2.00 10.99
CA TYR A 110 -3.23 1.71 12.34
C TYR A 110 -2.69 0.28 12.41
N TYR A 111 -1.58 0.06 13.09
CA TYR A 111 -0.98 -1.28 13.15
C TYR A 111 -0.36 -1.67 14.50
N THR A 112 -0.23 -2.97 14.71
CA THR A 112 0.57 -3.60 15.77
C THR A 112 1.41 -4.72 15.18
N VAL A 113 2.56 -5.04 15.80
CA VAL A 113 3.37 -6.21 15.43
C VAL A 113 3.39 -7.19 16.59
N GLU A 114 3.00 -8.45 16.35
CA GLU A 114 3.02 -9.46 17.42
C GLU A 114 4.46 -9.70 17.91
N PRO A 115 4.67 -9.82 19.24
CA PRO A 115 5.99 -10.11 19.78
C PRO A 115 6.60 -11.41 19.24
N SER A 116 5.77 -12.39 18.92
CA SER A 116 6.16 -13.70 18.37
C SER A 116 6.53 -13.68 16.88
N LEU A 117 6.27 -12.58 16.15
CA LEU A 117 6.60 -12.48 14.74
C LEU A 117 8.13 -12.45 14.56
N PRO A 118 8.72 -13.41 13.82
CA PRO A 118 10.13 -13.37 13.49
C PRO A 118 10.42 -12.33 12.41
N ASN A 119 11.69 -11.89 12.31
CA ASN A 119 12.15 -10.93 11.32
C ASN A 119 11.26 -9.67 11.21
N LYS A 120 11.01 -8.98 12.33
CA LYS A 120 10.15 -7.78 12.36
C LYS A 120 10.64 -6.64 11.45
N ASN A 121 11.92 -6.65 11.08
CA ASN A 121 12.49 -5.67 10.15
C ASN A 121 11.80 -5.68 8.77
N ARG A 122 11.28 -6.83 8.30
CA ARG A 122 10.52 -6.88 7.04
C ARG A 122 9.25 -6.03 7.09
N VAL A 123 8.62 -5.93 8.27
CA VAL A 123 7.43 -5.09 8.48
C VAL A 123 7.81 -3.62 8.46
N THR A 124 8.84 -3.22 9.22
CA THR A 124 9.26 -1.81 9.24
C THR A 124 9.77 -1.34 7.88
N ASN A 125 10.48 -2.19 7.14
CA ASN A 125 10.97 -1.88 5.80
C ASN A 125 9.83 -1.78 4.78
N ALA A 126 8.83 -2.68 4.84
CA ALA A 126 7.67 -2.62 3.97
C ALA A 126 6.82 -1.37 4.26
N ILE A 127 6.60 -1.02 5.53
CA ILE A 127 5.91 0.22 5.92
C ILE A 127 6.67 1.44 5.37
N ALA A 128 7.98 1.52 5.60
CA ALA A 128 8.80 2.63 5.09
C ALA A 128 8.74 2.74 3.56
N HIS A 129 8.70 1.60 2.86
CA HIS A 129 8.52 1.58 1.40
C HIS A 129 7.16 2.17 0.97
N TRP A 130 6.07 1.80 1.64
CA TRP A 130 4.74 2.35 1.34
C TRP A 130 4.65 3.86 1.64
N GLU A 131 5.16 4.31 2.78
CA GLU A 131 5.14 5.73 3.16
C GLU A 131 6.03 6.60 2.26
N ALA A 132 7.14 6.06 1.74
CA ALA A 132 8.02 6.77 0.83
C ALA A 132 7.48 6.91 -0.60
N ASN A 133 6.50 6.07 -0.99
CA ASN A 133 6.04 5.97 -2.38
C ASN A 133 4.56 6.31 -2.56
N THR A 134 3.82 6.55 -1.48
CA THR A 134 2.36 6.76 -1.50
C THR A 134 1.93 7.79 -0.46
N SER A 135 0.67 8.19 -0.49
CA SER A 135 0.06 9.08 0.51
C SER A 135 -0.41 8.33 1.77
N ILE A 136 -0.21 7.01 1.84
CA ILE A 136 -0.64 6.18 2.95
C ILE A 136 0.35 6.33 4.11
N THR A 137 -0.18 6.54 5.32
CA THR A 137 0.58 6.69 6.56
C THR A 137 0.29 5.53 7.50
N PHE A 138 1.33 4.98 8.13
CA PHE A 138 1.20 3.90 9.11
C PHE A 138 1.46 4.40 10.53
N VAL A 139 0.49 4.19 11.42
CA VAL A 139 0.57 4.68 12.80
C VAL A 139 0.50 3.51 13.77
N PRO A 140 1.47 3.37 14.70
CA PRO A 140 1.35 2.40 15.78
C PRO A 140 0.05 2.59 16.54
N ARG A 141 -0.73 1.52 16.66
CA ARG A 141 -2.03 1.56 17.30
C ARG A 141 -1.91 1.94 18.78
N THR A 142 -2.89 2.73 19.23
CA THR A 142 -3.18 2.95 20.66
C THR A 142 -4.53 2.33 21.03
N ASN A 143 -5.63 2.97 20.66
CA ASN A 143 -7.00 2.61 21.06
C ASN A 143 -7.96 2.39 19.88
N GLN A 144 -7.46 2.43 18.64
CA GLN A 144 -8.30 2.30 17.44
C GLN A 144 -8.94 0.90 17.37
N SER A 145 -10.22 0.84 17.01
CA SER A 145 -10.98 -0.42 16.91
C SER A 145 -10.66 -1.21 15.64
N ALA A 146 -10.37 -0.52 14.54
CA ALA A 146 -9.93 -1.11 13.28
C ALA A 146 -8.44 -0.86 13.06
N TYR A 147 -7.69 -1.93 12.84
CA TYR A 147 -6.23 -1.90 12.72
C TYR A 147 -5.71 -3.23 12.19
N ILE A 148 -4.48 -3.21 11.68
CA ILE A 148 -3.76 -4.40 11.24
C ILE A 148 -2.90 -4.95 12.37
N THR A 149 -2.92 -6.25 12.58
CA THR A 149 -1.90 -6.95 13.37
C THR A 149 -1.04 -7.82 12.45
N PHE A 150 0.25 -7.53 12.38
CA PHE A 150 1.23 -8.41 11.74
C PHE A 150 1.51 -9.61 12.65
N ARG A 151 1.18 -10.83 12.20
CA ARG A 151 1.27 -12.06 12.99
C ARG A 151 2.03 -13.17 12.27
N LYS A 152 2.55 -14.14 13.04
CA LYS A 152 3.17 -15.35 12.47
C LYS A 152 2.08 -16.30 11.94
N GLY A 153 2.34 -16.96 10.81
CA GLY A 153 1.52 -18.07 10.31
C GLY A 153 2.28 -19.03 9.41
N SER A 154 1.55 -19.81 8.61
CA SER A 154 2.08 -20.83 7.69
C SER A 154 2.40 -20.31 6.29
N GLY A 155 1.72 -19.26 5.84
CA GLY A 155 1.94 -18.59 4.55
C GLY A 155 1.93 -17.08 4.68
N CYS A 156 1.89 -16.39 3.55
CA CYS A 156 1.68 -14.94 3.46
C CYS A 156 0.19 -14.70 3.09
N SER A 157 -0.51 -13.84 3.84
CA SER A 157 -1.92 -13.53 3.54
C SER A 157 -2.42 -12.29 4.25
N SER A 158 -3.48 -11.71 3.68
CA SER A 158 -4.12 -10.50 4.19
C SER A 158 -5.61 -10.45 3.82
N ASN A 159 -6.37 -9.61 4.50
CA ASN A 159 -7.70 -9.22 4.02
C ASN A 159 -7.58 -8.15 2.93
N VAL A 160 -8.54 -8.06 2.02
CA VAL A 160 -8.57 -6.97 1.03
C VAL A 160 -9.34 -5.76 1.55
N GLY A 161 -8.61 -4.66 1.76
CA GLY A 161 -9.11 -3.41 2.31
C GLY A 161 -9.36 -3.46 3.83
N ARG A 162 -9.99 -2.40 4.33
CA ARG A 162 -10.31 -2.22 5.75
C ARG A 162 -11.58 -2.98 6.13
N THR A 163 -11.48 -3.91 7.08
CA THR A 163 -12.62 -4.74 7.53
C THR A 163 -13.52 -4.06 8.56
N GLY A 164 -13.06 -2.95 9.17
CA GLY A 164 -13.79 -2.26 10.24
C GLY A 164 -13.47 -2.73 11.66
N SER A 165 -12.69 -3.80 11.82
CA SER A 165 -12.22 -4.34 13.09
C SER A 165 -10.72 -4.65 13.05
N LYS A 166 -10.18 -5.29 14.09
CA LYS A 166 -8.87 -5.93 14.02
C LYS A 166 -8.84 -6.88 12.82
N GLN A 167 -7.85 -6.73 11.94
CA GLN A 167 -7.54 -7.63 10.84
C GLN A 167 -6.08 -8.05 10.89
N TYR A 168 -5.71 -9.08 10.14
CA TYR A 168 -4.37 -9.64 10.20
C TYR A 168 -3.66 -9.53 8.86
N ILE A 169 -2.36 -9.22 8.93
CA ILE A 169 -1.39 -9.62 7.90
C ILE A 169 -0.61 -10.80 8.49
N THR A 170 -0.75 -11.96 7.88
CA THR A 170 -0.10 -13.20 8.32
C THR A 170 1.18 -13.39 7.53
N LEU A 171 2.29 -13.66 8.23
CA LEU A 171 3.59 -13.83 7.59
C LEU A 171 4.29 -15.07 8.15
N ALA A 172 4.54 -16.06 7.28
CA ALA A 172 5.42 -17.18 7.54
C ALA A 172 6.88 -16.75 7.70
N ASN A 173 7.77 -17.69 8.09
CA ASN A 173 9.21 -17.40 8.16
C ASN A 173 9.78 -17.01 6.78
N GLY A 174 9.31 -17.66 5.70
CA GLY A 174 9.78 -17.42 4.33
C GLY A 174 9.32 -16.11 3.70
N CYS A 175 8.30 -15.42 4.26
CA CYS A 175 7.82 -14.17 3.68
C CYS A 175 8.92 -13.09 3.77
N SER A 176 9.36 -12.59 2.63
CA SER A 176 10.32 -11.49 2.50
C SER A 176 9.69 -10.11 2.80
N THR A 177 10.50 -9.06 2.75
CA THR A 177 10.01 -7.67 2.74
C THR A 177 9.08 -7.42 1.56
N GLY A 178 9.40 -7.94 0.37
CA GLY A 178 8.55 -7.80 -0.81
C GLY A 178 7.20 -8.47 -0.67
N ASN A 179 7.15 -9.66 -0.05
CA ASN A 179 5.89 -10.30 0.29
C ASN A 179 5.10 -9.43 1.29
N THR A 180 5.78 -8.81 2.25
CA THR A 180 5.11 -7.91 3.19
C THR A 180 4.57 -6.65 2.50
N ILE A 181 5.25 -6.11 1.49
CA ILE A 181 4.74 -5.00 0.66
C ILE A 181 3.47 -5.42 -0.10
N HIS A 182 3.48 -6.63 -0.67
CA HIS A 182 2.32 -7.22 -1.34
C HIS A 182 1.11 -7.38 -0.39
N GLU A 183 1.31 -7.96 0.80
CA GLU A 183 0.23 -8.14 1.77
C GLU A 183 -0.36 -6.81 2.29
N ILE A 184 0.49 -5.78 2.39
CA ILE A 184 0.03 -4.43 2.67
C ILE A 184 -0.82 -3.91 1.50
N GLY A 185 -0.44 -4.21 0.24
CA GLY A 185 -1.22 -3.95 -0.97
C GLY A 185 -2.65 -4.47 -0.85
N HIS A 186 -2.82 -5.74 -0.48
CA HIS A 186 -4.13 -6.29 -0.15
C HIS A 186 -4.82 -5.51 0.97
N ALA A 187 -4.14 -5.29 2.09
CA ALA A 187 -4.75 -4.62 3.25
C ALA A 187 -5.22 -3.19 2.96
N VAL A 188 -4.57 -2.48 2.04
CA VAL A 188 -4.99 -1.14 1.58
C VAL A 188 -6.03 -1.21 0.46
N GLY A 189 -6.28 -2.39 -0.09
CA GLY A 189 -7.44 -2.67 -0.92
C GLY A 189 -7.13 -3.19 -2.31
N LEU A 190 -5.87 -3.43 -2.70
CA LEU A 190 -5.56 -3.97 -4.03
C LEU A 190 -5.98 -5.43 -4.16
N TRP A 191 -6.64 -5.75 -5.27
CA TRP A 191 -6.76 -7.14 -5.75
C TRP A 191 -5.48 -7.52 -6.50
N HIS A 192 -5.32 -8.80 -6.85
CA HIS A 192 -4.27 -9.19 -7.77
C HIS A 192 -4.48 -8.60 -9.17
N GLU A 193 -3.40 -8.28 -9.86
CA GLU A 193 -3.43 -7.61 -11.16
C GLU A 193 -4.06 -8.50 -12.25
N GLN A 194 -3.82 -9.82 -12.22
CA GLN A 194 -4.49 -10.78 -13.12
C GLN A 194 -5.98 -10.98 -12.80
N SER A 195 -6.54 -10.30 -11.80
CA SER A 195 -7.98 -10.36 -11.50
C SER A 195 -8.77 -9.20 -12.12
N ARG A 196 -8.10 -8.28 -12.84
CA ARG A 196 -8.74 -7.18 -13.55
C ARG A 196 -9.90 -7.61 -14.44
N LYS A 197 -10.89 -6.75 -14.59
CA LYS A 197 -12.05 -7.00 -15.45
C LYS A 197 -11.65 -6.99 -16.92
N ASP A 198 -10.71 -6.13 -17.28
CA ASP A 198 -10.17 -5.99 -18.65
C ASP A 198 -8.97 -6.90 -18.93
N ARG A 199 -8.57 -7.77 -17.99
CA ARG A 199 -7.33 -8.56 -18.13
C ARG A 199 -7.29 -9.39 -19.41
N ASP A 200 -8.43 -9.86 -19.90
CA ASP A 200 -8.51 -10.82 -20.99
C ASP A 200 -8.13 -10.16 -22.33
N ASP A 201 -7.97 -8.83 -22.36
CA ASP A 201 -7.36 -8.07 -23.46
C ASP A 201 -5.82 -8.19 -23.47
N TYR A 202 -5.20 -8.52 -22.34
CA TYR A 202 -3.75 -8.52 -22.14
C TYR A 202 -3.15 -9.91 -21.90
N ILE A 203 -3.90 -10.81 -21.26
CA ILE A 203 -3.46 -12.14 -20.87
C ILE A 203 -4.46 -13.23 -21.27
N THR A 204 -3.96 -14.47 -21.32
CA THR A 204 -4.76 -15.68 -21.52
C THR A 204 -4.58 -16.59 -20.30
N ILE A 205 -5.69 -17.06 -19.73
CA ILE A 205 -5.69 -18.04 -18.64
C ILE A 205 -5.79 -19.46 -19.23
N ASN A 206 -4.75 -20.26 -19.02
CA ASN A 206 -4.65 -21.64 -19.51
C ASN A 206 -5.22 -22.62 -18.48
N PHE A 207 -6.56 -22.74 -18.42
CA PHE A 207 -7.26 -23.54 -17.41
C PHE A 207 -6.82 -25.01 -17.34
N ASP A 208 -6.46 -25.59 -18.49
CA ASP A 208 -5.97 -26.98 -18.55
C ASP A 208 -4.69 -27.22 -17.75
N ASN A 209 -3.91 -26.16 -17.49
CA ASN A 209 -2.67 -26.25 -16.70
C ASN A 209 -2.89 -26.00 -15.20
N ILE A 210 -4.08 -25.55 -14.78
CA ILE A 210 -4.37 -25.22 -13.38
C ILE A 210 -4.61 -26.50 -12.56
N GLN A 211 -4.13 -26.50 -11.31
CA GLN A 211 -4.44 -27.51 -10.31
C GLN A 211 -5.95 -27.61 -10.08
N SER A 212 -6.46 -28.84 -10.08
CA SER A 212 -7.89 -29.11 -9.85
C SER A 212 -8.36 -28.46 -8.56
N GLY A 213 -9.44 -27.69 -8.62
CA GLY A 213 -10.00 -26.96 -7.49
C GLY A 213 -9.41 -25.55 -7.28
N LYS A 214 -8.38 -25.14 -8.01
CA LYS A 214 -7.75 -23.81 -7.91
C LYS A 214 -8.20 -22.84 -9.01
N GLU A 215 -9.07 -23.27 -9.92
CA GLU A 215 -9.56 -22.48 -11.06
C GLU A 215 -10.27 -21.20 -10.60
N HIS A 216 -10.94 -21.25 -9.44
CA HIS A 216 -11.62 -20.12 -8.84
C HIS A 216 -10.66 -18.94 -8.54
N ASN A 217 -9.37 -19.19 -8.29
CA ASN A 217 -8.33 -18.17 -8.06
C ASN A 217 -8.05 -17.30 -9.29
N PHE A 218 -8.42 -17.77 -10.48
CA PHE A 218 -8.21 -17.07 -11.74
C PHE A 218 -9.45 -16.37 -12.25
N ARG A 219 -10.54 -16.28 -11.49
CA ARG A 219 -11.71 -15.47 -11.87
C ARG A 219 -11.43 -13.97 -11.68
N THR A 220 -12.02 -13.13 -12.53
CA THR A 220 -11.92 -11.68 -12.37
C THR A 220 -12.67 -11.24 -11.10
N TYR A 221 -12.27 -10.13 -10.48
CA TYR A 221 -13.02 -9.58 -9.34
C TYR A 221 -14.49 -9.32 -9.73
N ASN A 222 -14.74 -8.92 -10.99
CA ASN A 222 -16.07 -8.58 -11.49
C ASN A 222 -16.96 -9.83 -11.61
N SER A 223 -16.43 -10.92 -12.17
CA SER A 223 -17.15 -12.20 -12.25
C SER A 223 -17.46 -12.82 -10.89
N ARG A 224 -16.68 -12.45 -9.86
CA ARG A 224 -16.92 -12.84 -8.47
C ARG A 224 -17.86 -11.88 -7.72
N GLY A 225 -18.29 -10.78 -8.34
CA GLY A 225 -19.19 -9.83 -7.69
C GLY A 225 -18.54 -8.81 -6.75
N TYR A 226 -17.22 -8.61 -6.79
CA TYR A 226 -16.50 -7.68 -5.91
C TYR A 226 -16.34 -6.25 -6.48
N ASP A 227 -15.98 -5.33 -5.58
CA ASP A 227 -15.71 -3.90 -5.79
C ASP A 227 -14.24 -3.51 -6.05
N GLY A 228 -14.01 -2.32 -6.65
CA GLY A 228 -12.70 -1.63 -6.88
C GLY A 228 -12.60 -0.53 -8.01
N ASP A 229 -11.51 -0.34 -8.78
CA ASP A 229 -11.45 0.29 -10.15
C ASP A 229 -10.25 -0.08 -11.03
N GLU A 230 -10.33 -0.07 -12.36
CA GLU A 230 -9.13 -0.05 -13.20
C GLU A 230 -8.45 1.34 -13.08
N TYR A 231 -7.65 1.54 -12.02
CA TYR A 231 -6.95 2.81 -11.78
C TYR A 231 -5.71 3.04 -12.65
N THR A 232 -5.40 2.09 -13.54
CA THR A 232 -4.38 2.21 -14.57
C THR A 232 -4.98 1.79 -15.91
N ASN A 233 -4.52 2.42 -17.00
CA ASN A 233 -5.09 2.22 -18.34
C ASN A 233 -4.70 0.87 -18.98
N THR A 234 -3.69 0.19 -18.44
CA THR A 234 -3.17 -1.07 -18.99
C THR A 234 -2.78 -2.02 -17.86
N LEU A 235 -2.84 -3.33 -18.11
CA LEU A 235 -2.35 -4.34 -17.18
C LEU A 235 -0.85 -4.17 -16.91
N ASP A 236 -0.47 -4.08 -15.63
CA ASP A 236 0.92 -3.92 -15.21
C ASP A 236 1.57 -5.26 -14.88
N PHE A 237 2.26 -5.85 -15.87
CA PHE A 237 3.03 -7.09 -15.66
C PHE A 237 4.14 -6.97 -14.60
N GLY A 238 4.59 -5.75 -14.29
CA GLY A 238 5.56 -5.47 -13.24
C GLY A 238 4.94 -5.22 -11.87
N SER A 239 3.60 -5.23 -11.76
CA SER A 239 2.89 -5.04 -10.49
C SER A 239 3.36 -6.04 -9.45
N ILE A 240 3.53 -5.56 -8.21
CA ILE A 240 3.81 -6.45 -7.08
C ILE A 240 2.64 -7.40 -6.80
N MET A 241 1.45 -7.08 -7.31
CA MET A 241 0.21 -7.85 -7.20
C MET A 241 -0.02 -8.82 -8.38
N MET A 242 0.93 -8.93 -9.32
CA MET A 242 0.80 -9.82 -10.49
C MET A 242 1.22 -11.25 -10.17
N TYR A 243 0.37 -12.24 -10.45
CA TYR A 243 0.74 -13.66 -10.41
C TYR A 243 1.86 -14.02 -11.38
N GLY A 244 2.70 -14.97 -10.98
CA GLY A 244 3.67 -15.59 -11.88
C GLY A 244 3.01 -16.43 -12.98
N ALA A 245 3.71 -16.62 -14.10
CA ALA A 245 3.18 -17.34 -15.24
C ALA A 245 2.75 -18.80 -14.93
N ASN A 246 3.36 -19.43 -13.90
CA ASN A 246 3.12 -20.82 -13.52
C ASN A 246 2.34 -20.96 -12.20
N SER A 247 1.81 -19.88 -11.63
CA SER A 247 1.09 -19.93 -10.36
C SER A 247 -0.04 -20.97 -10.41
N PHE A 248 -0.14 -21.82 -9.38
CA PHE A 248 -1.10 -22.94 -9.31
C PHE A 248 -1.05 -23.94 -10.48
N SER A 249 0.09 -24.09 -11.16
CA SER A 249 0.25 -25.08 -12.23
C SER A 249 0.28 -26.51 -11.69
N LYS A 250 -0.38 -27.45 -12.37
CA LYS A 250 -0.33 -28.90 -12.06
C LYS A 250 0.75 -29.65 -12.84
N ASN A 251 1.27 -29.05 -13.90
CA ASN A 251 2.13 -29.71 -14.88
C ASN A 251 3.38 -28.88 -15.25
N LYS A 252 3.69 -27.85 -14.45
CA LYS A 252 4.80 -26.89 -14.67
C LYS A 252 4.70 -26.10 -15.98
N ARG A 253 3.56 -26.16 -16.68
CA ARG A 253 3.25 -25.31 -17.84
C ARG A 253 2.57 -24.02 -17.36
N PRO A 254 2.70 -22.91 -18.12
CA PRO A 254 2.13 -21.64 -17.71
C PRO A 254 0.60 -21.71 -17.58
N THR A 255 0.08 -21.28 -16.44
CA THR A 255 -1.34 -21.02 -16.22
C THR A 255 -1.75 -19.65 -16.74
N ILE A 256 -0.79 -18.74 -16.93
CA ILE A 256 -0.99 -17.41 -17.51
C ILE A 256 0.07 -17.14 -18.58
N THR A 257 -0.37 -16.70 -19.75
CA THR A 257 0.49 -16.17 -20.83
C THR A 257 0.02 -14.77 -21.22
N LYS A 258 0.88 -13.97 -21.86
CA LYS A 258 0.42 -12.77 -22.57
C LYS A 258 -0.53 -13.15 -23.70
N LYS A 259 -1.27 -12.17 -24.22
CA LYS A 259 -2.22 -12.37 -25.32
C LYS A 259 -1.57 -12.95 -26.58
N ASP A 260 -0.30 -12.60 -26.84
CA ASP A 260 0.50 -13.13 -27.96
C ASP A 260 1.10 -14.53 -27.69
N GLY A 261 0.81 -15.12 -26.51
CA GLY A 261 1.31 -16.42 -26.08
C GLY A 261 2.70 -16.39 -25.43
N SER A 262 3.38 -15.24 -25.42
CA SER A 262 4.70 -15.12 -24.78
C SER A 262 4.60 -15.13 -23.25
N LEU A 263 5.72 -15.49 -22.60
CA LEU A 263 5.84 -15.43 -21.15
C LEU A 263 6.16 -14.00 -20.66
N TYR A 264 5.97 -13.80 -19.37
CA TYR A 264 6.33 -12.58 -18.65
C TYR A 264 7.00 -12.94 -17.32
N SER A 265 7.74 -11.98 -16.77
CA SER A 265 8.38 -12.13 -15.47
C SER A 265 7.67 -11.25 -14.45
N VAL A 266 7.63 -11.70 -13.21
CA VAL A 266 7.10 -10.94 -12.07
C VAL A 266 8.20 -10.54 -11.10
N GLN A 267 7.91 -9.58 -10.23
CA GLN A 267 8.81 -9.14 -9.18
C GLN A 267 8.11 -9.13 -7.81
N ARG A 268 8.91 -9.27 -6.75
CA ARG A 268 8.46 -9.22 -5.35
C ARG A 268 9.46 -8.42 -4.52
N SER A 269 9.69 -7.17 -4.92
CA SER A 269 10.69 -6.30 -4.29
C SER A 269 10.15 -4.91 -3.98
N VAL A 270 9.39 -4.31 -4.91
CA VAL A 270 8.93 -2.91 -4.80
C VAL A 270 7.56 -2.72 -5.44
N LEU A 271 6.90 -1.62 -5.10
CA LEU A 271 5.75 -1.13 -5.86
C LEU A 271 6.22 -0.67 -7.24
N SER A 272 5.56 -1.17 -8.28
CA SER A 272 5.73 -0.71 -9.67
C SER A 272 5.21 0.72 -9.87
N SER A 273 5.42 1.29 -11.04
CA SER A 273 4.79 2.56 -11.41
C SER A 273 3.27 2.47 -11.46
N GLY A 274 2.72 1.35 -11.96
CA GLY A 274 1.27 1.13 -12.00
C GLY A 274 0.69 1.00 -10.60
N ASP A 275 1.35 0.27 -9.69
CA ASP A 275 0.92 0.16 -8.29
C ASP A 275 0.82 1.54 -7.62
N LYS A 276 1.86 2.39 -7.80
CA LYS A 276 1.88 3.75 -7.23
C LYS A 276 0.81 4.64 -7.84
N GLN A 277 0.61 4.56 -9.16
CA GLN A 277 -0.43 5.30 -9.85
C GLN A 277 -1.82 4.90 -9.34
N GLY A 278 -2.10 3.60 -9.26
CA GLY A 278 -3.37 3.08 -8.78
C GLY A 278 -3.65 3.51 -7.35
N ILE A 279 -2.66 3.39 -6.46
CA ILE A 279 -2.78 3.85 -5.08
C ILE A 279 -2.99 5.37 -4.99
N ALA A 280 -2.36 6.18 -5.83
CA ALA A 280 -2.59 7.62 -5.85
C ALA A 280 -4.04 7.99 -6.26
N GLN A 281 -4.72 7.16 -7.05
CA GLN A 281 -6.14 7.34 -7.36
C GLN A 281 -7.06 6.81 -6.25
N MET A 282 -6.68 5.70 -5.60
CA MET A 282 -7.44 5.12 -4.49
C MET A 282 -7.35 5.96 -3.22
N TYR A 283 -6.14 6.45 -2.94
CA TYR A 283 -5.78 7.28 -1.82
C TYR A 283 -5.18 8.54 -2.40
N PRO A 284 -5.99 9.41 -3.04
CA PRO A 284 -5.50 10.72 -3.40
C PRO A 284 -4.90 11.32 -2.15
N SER A 285 -3.73 11.94 -2.29
CA SER A 285 -3.15 12.74 -1.22
C SER A 285 -4.23 13.72 -0.80
N ASN A 286 -4.91 13.41 0.29
CA ASN A 286 -5.96 14.27 0.79
C ASN A 286 -5.20 15.48 1.31
N SER A 287 -5.20 16.55 0.51
CA SER A 287 -4.89 17.91 0.92
C SER A 287 -5.83 18.40 2.03
N ASN A 288 -6.50 17.51 2.76
CA ASN A 288 -7.57 17.77 3.69
C ASN A 288 -7.30 17.03 5.01
N LYS A 289 -6.05 17.09 5.50
CA LYS A 289 -5.75 16.68 6.87
C LYS A 289 -6.54 17.59 7.80
N VAL A 290 -7.57 17.07 8.46
CA VAL A 290 -8.32 17.85 9.45
C VAL A 290 -7.50 17.92 10.73
N ILE A 291 -6.97 19.10 11.01
CA ILE A 291 -6.14 19.40 12.15
C ILE A 291 -6.86 20.23 13.20
N THR A 292 -6.28 20.26 14.40
CA THR A 292 -6.64 21.17 15.48
C THR A 292 -5.37 21.82 16.02
N PHE A 293 -5.46 23.08 16.44
CA PHE A 293 -4.34 23.79 17.07
C PHE A 293 -4.65 23.98 18.55
N LYS A 294 -3.78 23.48 19.42
CA LYS A 294 -3.84 23.71 20.86
C LYS A 294 -2.66 24.58 21.29
N GLY A 295 -2.94 25.70 21.95
CA GLY A 295 -1.92 26.61 22.46
C GLY A 295 -1.34 26.15 23.78
N ASN A 296 -0.33 26.87 24.27
CA ASN A 296 0.30 26.60 25.57
C ASN A 296 -0.60 26.87 26.79
N ASN A 297 -1.75 27.52 26.59
CA ASN A 297 -2.80 27.72 27.59
C ASN A 297 -3.79 26.55 27.68
N ASP A 298 -3.48 25.43 27.01
CA ASP A 298 -4.31 24.24 26.91
C ASP A 298 -5.68 24.45 26.23
N ARG A 299 -5.84 25.52 25.43
CA ARG A 299 -7.06 25.82 24.68
C ARG A 299 -6.88 25.68 23.17
N TYR A 300 -7.98 25.43 22.48
CA TYR A 300 -8.02 25.27 21.03
C TYR A 300 -8.28 26.58 20.31
N ILE A 301 -7.65 26.77 19.15
CA ILE A 301 -7.96 27.86 18.23
C ILE A 301 -9.35 27.64 17.64
N SER A 302 -10.18 28.68 17.64
CA SER A 302 -11.48 28.71 16.96
C SER A 302 -11.44 29.61 15.73
N SER A 303 -12.00 29.14 14.62
CA SER A 303 -12.20 29.93 13.39
C SER A 303 -13.20 31.06 13.58
N GLU A 304 -14.05 30.93 14.60
CA GLU A 304 -15.21 31.80 14.85
C GLU A 304 -16.09 31.97 13.61
N ASP A 305 -16.18 30.91 12.80
CA ASP A 305 -16.92 30.86 11.54
C ASP A 305 -16.45 31.91 10.51
N GLY A 306 -15.26 32.50 10.71
CA GLY A 306 -14.72 33.60 9.91
C GLY A 306 -15.41 34.95 10.14
N LYS A 307 -16.33 35.05 11.11
CA LYS A 307 -17.07 36.28 11.41
C LYS A 307 -16.28 37.28 12.25
N ARG A 308 -15.26 36.80 12.96
CA ARG A 308 -14.32 37.60 13.75
C ARG A 308 -12.94 36.96 13.75
N THR A 309 -11.99 37.65 14.35
CA THR A 309 -10.61 37.17 14.49
C THR A 309 -10.56 35.86 15.25
N LEU A 310 -9.54 35.05 14.95
CA LEU A 310 -9.28 33.78 15.62
C LEU A 310 -9.10 33.98 17.13
N THR A 311 -9.78 33.15 17.92
CA THR A 311 -9.64 33.09 19.39
C THR A 311 -8.93 31.79 19.78
N ILE A 312 -8.42 31.72 21.01
CA ILE A 312 -7.79 30.51 21.54
C ILE A 312 -8.21 30.25 22.99
N ASN A 313 -9.52 30.08 23.17
CA ASN A 313 -10.17 29.98 24.49
C ASN A 313 -10.98 28.69 24.68
N ARG A 314 -11.09 27.84 23.65
CA ARG A 314 -11.98 26.68 23.63
C ARG A 314 -11.41 25.50 24.43
N THR A 315 -12.21 24.90 25.30
CA THR A 315 -11.83 23.71 26.10
C THR A 315 -12.09 22.39 25.39
N ARG A 316 -12.90 22.40 24.33
CA ARG A 316 -13.31 21.22 23.57
C ARG A 316 -13.26 21.54 22.08
N VAL A 317 -13.02 20.50 21.28
CA VAL A 317 -13.01 20.60 19.81
C VAL A 317 -14.45 20.46 19.30
N GLY A 318 -15.00 21.56 18.79
CA GLY A 318 -16.25 21.59 18.02
C GLY A 318 -15.98 21.70 16.52
N ALA A 319 -16.97 22.23 15.78
CA ALA A 319 -16.84 22.44 14.33
C ALA A 319 -15.86 23.58 13.98
N PHE A 320 -15.83 24.65 14.79
CA PHE A 320 -15.00 25.82 14.52
C PHE A 320 -13.52 25.64 14.90
N GLU A 321 -13.19 24.59 15.66
CA GLU A 321 -11.81 24.29 16.06
C GLU A 321 -11.09 23.32 15.11
N ARG A 322 -11.79 22.89 14.06
CA ARG A 322 -11.28 21.96 13.05
C ARG A 322 -10.92 22.73 11.78
N PHE A 323 -9.71 22.47 11.29
CA PHE A 323 -9.18 23.12 10.10
C PHE A 323 -8.68 22.07 9.13
N GLU A 324 -9.02 22.23 7.87
CA GLU A 324 -8.45 21.46 6.77
C GLU A 324 -7.05 22.04 6.46
N LEU A 325 -6.01 21.21 6.59
CA LEU A 325 -4.65 21.56 6.18
C LEU A 325 -4.44 21.12 4.75
N ILE A 326 -4.13 22.11 3.92
CA ILE A 326 -3.86 21.99 2.50
C ILE A 326 -2.37 22.15 2.28
N GLU A 327 -1.72 21.09 1.81
CA GLU A 327 -0.32 21.13 1.40
C GLU A 327 -0.19 21.90 0.09
N LEU A 328 0.82 22.78 0.04
CA LEU A 328 1.14 23.62 -1.12
C LEU A 328 2.56 23.31 -1.59
N GLU A 329 2.91 23.82 -2.76
CA GLU A 329 4.28 23.73 -3.27
C GLU A 329 5.31 24.34 -2.31
N ASN A 330 6.57 23.91 -2.43
CA ASN A 330 7.71 24.42 -1.64
C ASN A 330 7.58 24.23 -0.11
N GLY A 331 6.86 23.18 0.32
CA GLY A 331 6.69 22.85 1.74
C GLY A 331 5.86 23.87 2.53
N LYS A 332 5.01 24.63 1.82
CA LYS A 332 4.04 25.55 2.42
C LYS A 332 2.73 24.82 2.70
N VAL A 333 1.92 25.40 3.57
CA VAL A 333 0.57 24.93 3.87
C VAL A 333 -0.41 26.10 3.93
N ALA A 334 -1.68 25.82 3.67
CA ALA A 334 -2.81 26.69 4.00
C ALA A 334 -3.74 25.99 5.00
N PHE A 335 -4.49 26.78 5.76
CA PHE A 335 -5.49 26.27 6.70
C PHE A 335 -6.86 26.80 6.30
N LYS A 336 -7.80 25.89 6.07
CA LYS A 336 -9.17 26.20 5.68
C LYS A 336 -10.12 25.84 6.83
N GLY A 337 -10.92 26.80 7.25
CA GLY A 337 -11.92 26.61 8.29
C GLY A 337 -13.14 25.85 7.79
N ASN A 338 -13.99 25.41 8.72
CA ASN A 338 -15.25 24.74 8.42
C ASN A 338 -16.27 25.60 7.63
N ASN A 339 -16.06 26.92 7.57
CA ASN A 339 -16.81 27.86 6.74
C ASN A 339 -16.37 27.86 5.26
N GLY A 340 -15.40 27.00 4.90
CA GLY A 340 -14.86 26.89 3.56
C GLY A 340 -13.88 28.00 3.18
N LYS A 341 -13.48 28.87 4.12
CA LYS A 341 -12.56 30.00 3.90
C LYS A 341 -11.18 29.74 4.49
N TYR A 342 -10.17 30.48 4.04
CA TYR A 342 -8.79 30.34 4.48
C TYR A 342 -8.42 31.31 5.61
N ILE A 343 -7.53 30.86 6.49
CA ILE A 343 -6.88 31.68 7.50
C ILE A 343 -5.88 32.63 6.85
N SER A 344 -6.07 33.93 7.05
CA SER A 344 -5.10 34.97 6.71
C SER A 344 -4.23 35.33 7.90
N SER A 345 -2.93 35.50 7.63
CA SER A 345 -1.97 36.12 8.57
C SER A 345 -2.17 37.62 8.76
N GLU A 346 -2.98 38.27 7.91
CA GLU A 346 -3.11 39.74 7.81
C GLU A 346 -1.76 40.45 7.68
N ASN A 347 -0.79 39.77 7.06
CA ASN A 347 0.62 40.18 6.96
C ASN A 347 1.27 40.49 8.33
N GLY A 348 0.68 40.06 9.45
CA GLY A 348 1.11 40.38 10.81
C GLY A 348 0.82 41.82 11.24
N THR A 349 -0.06 42.55 10.55
CA THR A 349 -0.47 43.91 10.90
C THR A 349 -1.76 43.95 11.73
N LYS A 350 -2.54 42.86 11.70
CA LYS A 350 -3.77 42.66 12.46
C LYS A 350 -3.83 41.23 12.99
N SER A 351 -4.75 40.98 13.91
CA SER A 351 -5.06 39.61 14.35
C SER A 351 -5.61 38.79 13.18
N MET A 352 -5.28 37.50 13.18
CA MET A 352 -5.60 36.58 12.10
C MET A 352 -7.10 36.31 12.02
N ILE A 353 -7.60 36.04 10.81
CA ILE A 353 -9.02 35.79 10.54
C ILE A 353 -9.21 34.74 9.44
N CYS A 354 -10.28 33.93 9.54
CA CYS A 354 -10.59 32.84 8.63
C CYS A 354 -11.70 33.21 7.62
N ASN A 355 -11.45 34.19 6.75
CA ASN A 355 -12.48 34.75 5.86
C ASN A 355 -12.06 34.89 4.39
N ARG A 356 -10.94 34.30 3.99
CA ARG A 356 -10.41 34.45 2.63
C ARG A 356 -11.00 33.41 1.69
N GLU A 357 -11.37 33.83 0.49
CA GLU A 357 -11.92 32.96 -0.55
C GLU A 357 -10.84 32.13 -1.25
N ASN A 358 -9.64 32.71 -1.39
CA ASN A 358 -8.55 32.15 -2.17
C ASN A 358 -7.25 32.15 -1.36
N ILE A 359 -6.35 31.25 -1.69
CA ILE A 359 -5.00 31.20 -1.11
C ILE A 359 -4.12 32.22 -1.84
N GLY A 360 -3.83 33.34 -1.18
CA GLY A 360 -2.83 34.30 -1.61
C GLY A 360 -1.57 34.22 -0.76
N SER A 361 -0.71 35.23 -0.85
CA SER A 361 0.54 35.29 -0.09
C SER A 361 0.35 35.32 1.43
N TRP A 362 -0.82 35.70 1.95
CA TRP A 362 -1.06 35.85 3.38
C TRP A 362 -1.69 34.62 4.03
N GLU A 363 -2.19 33.68 3.22
CA GLU A 363 -2.81 32.42 3.64
C GLU A 363 -1.83 31.25 3.62
N GLN A 364 -0.55 31.52 3.32
CA GLN A 364 0.51 30.53 3.25
C GLN A 364 1.39 30.55 4.49
N PHE A 365 1.63 29.38 5.05
CA PHE A 365 2.38 29.16 6.28
C PHE A 365 3.43 28.07 6.11
N THR A 366 4.43 28.07 6.99
CA THR A 366 5.42 27.00 7.13
C THR A 366 5.29 26.39 8.52
N LEU A 367 5.13 25.07 8.59
CA LEU A 367 5.16 24.31 9.83
C LEU A 367 6.59 23.91 10.17
N ILE A 368 7.06 24.27 11.37
CA ILE A 368 8.40 23.95 11.85
C ILE A 368 8.25 23.02 13.05
N SER A 369 8.49 21.72 12.82
CA SER A 369 8.37 20.68 13.86
C SER A 369 9.38 20.90 15.00
N LYS A 370 8.91 20.70 16.23
CA LYS A 370 9.68 20.65 17.47
C LYS A 370 9.60 19.27 18.14
N GLY A 371 9.05 18.28 17.44
CA GLY A 371 8.83 16.92 17.94
C GLY A 371 7.56 16.78 18.79
N ARG A 372 7.09 15.53 18.95
CA ARG A 372 5.89 15.15 19.74
C ARG A 372 4.66 16.01 19.39
N ASN A 373 4.40 16.20 18.11
CA ASN A 373 3.28 16.99 17.57
C ASN A 373 3.29 18.49 17.92
N ASN A 374 4.43 19.03 18.37
CA ASN A 374 4.57 20.46 18.65
C ASN A 374 5.22 21.18 17.48
N TYR A 375 4.70 22.36 17.14
CA TYR A 375 5.12 23.14 15.99
C TYR A 375 5.22 24.63 16.32
N ASN A 376 6.19 25.29 15.70
CA ASN A 376 6.06 26.71 15.41
C ASN A 376 5.45 26.87 14.02
N ILE A 377 4.63 27.90 13.85
CA ILE A 377 3.98 28.21 12.57
C ILE A 377 4.48 29.57 12.11
N ARG A 378 5.08 29.64 10.92
CA ARG A 378 5.66 30.86 10.37
C ARG A 378 4.85 31.34 9.17
N GLY A 379 4.37 32.58 9.19
CA GLY A 379 3.69 33.20 8.05
C GLY A 379 4.66 33.64 6.96
N ASN A 380 4.13 34.01 5.80
CA ASN A 380 4.94 34.45 4.66
C ASN A 380 5.68 35.78 4.90
N ASN A 381 5.24 36.58 5.88
CA ASN A 381 5.94 37.77 6.36
C ASN A 381 7.21 37.45 7.18
N GLY A 382 7.57 36.17 7.32
CA GLY A 382 8.73 35.73 8.07
C GLY A 382 8.56 35.76 9.59
N LYS A 383 7.37 36.07 10.11
CA LYS A 383 7.05 36.11 11.54
C LYS A 383 6.30 34.85 11.98
N TYR A 384 6.29 34.59 13.29
CA TYR A 384 5.62 33.45 13.90
C TYR A 384 4.21 33.80 14.37
N ILE A 385 3.31 32.82 14.27
CA ILE A 385 1.99 32.88 14.88
C ILE A 385 2.14 32.79 16.40
N SER A 386 1.44 33.65 17.12
CA SER A 386 1.36 33.72 18.58
C SER A 386 -0.07 33.55 19.05
N SER A 387 -0.24 32.73 20.08
CA SER A 387 -1.49 32.61 20.84
C SER A 387 -1.75 33.83 21.74
N ASN A 388 -0.77 34.73 21.90
CA ASN A 388 -0.82 35.84 22.86
C ASN A 388 -1.20 35.39 24.29
N GLY A 389 -0.83 34.16 24.66
CA GLY A 389 -1.15 33.57 25.97
C GLY A 389 -2.65 33.29 26.19
N GLY A 390 -3.48 33.33 25.15
CA GLY A 390 -4.92 33.19 25.28
C GLY A 390 -5.66 34.47 25.61
N ASP A 391 -5.02 35.63 25.45
CA ASP A 391 -5.66 36.93 25.59
C ASP A 391 -6.57 37.22 24.39
N ASP A 392 -7.86 36.94 24.54
CA ASP A 392 -8.88 37.15 23.49
C ASP A 392 -8.99 38.62 23.04
N SER A 393 -8.53 39.60 23.84
CA SER A 393 -8.49 41.01 23.42
C SER A 393 -7.42 41.28 22.35
N LYS A 394 -6.39 40.42 22.29
CA LYS A 394 -5.32 40.47 21.29
C LYS A 394 -5.54 39.44 20.16
N GLY A 395 -6.26 38.37 20.44
CA GLY A 395 -6.51 37.26 19.51
C GLY A 395 -5.23 36.54 19.08
N VAL A 396 -5.34 35.64 18.11
CA VAL A 396 -4.17 34.99 17.49
C VAL A 396 -3.55 35.92 16.43
N ALA A 397 -2.24 36.12 16.45
CA ALA A 397 -1.54 37.07 15.55
C ALA A 397 -0.26 36.49 14.95
N CYS A 398 0.10 36.89 13.73
CA CYS A 398 1.32 36.45 13.03
C CYS A 398 2.39 37.55 13.00
N ASP A 399 2.82 38.00 14.18
CA ASP A 399 3.56 39.26 14.37
C ASP A 399 4.87 39.11 15.18
N ARG A 400 5.27 37.89 15.57
CA ARG A 400 6.45 37.65 16.42
C ARG A 400 7.71 37.35 15.61
N SER A 401 8.80 38.07 15.88
CA SER A 401 10.10 37.85 15.21
C SER A 401 10.88 36.65 15.75
N SER A 402 10.51 36.13 16.92
CA SER A 402 11.11 34.94 17.53
C SER A 402 10.05 34.04 18.14
N ALA A 403 10.29 32.74 18.15
CA ALA A 403 9.38 31.76 18.72
C ALA A 403 9.74 31.48 20.19
N ARG A 404 8.76 31.64 21.08
CA ARG A 404 8.82 31.30 22.50
C ARG A 404 7.64 30.41 22.86
N SER A 405 7.23 30.40 24.14
CA SER A 405 6.15 29.55 24.64
C SER A 405 4.79 29.86 24.00
N PHE A 406 4.50 31.12 23.66
CA PHE A 406 3.21 31.50 23.06
C PHE A 406 3.11 31.20 21.56
N GLU A 407 4.23 30.93 20.89
CA GLU A 407 4.31 30.59 19.47
C GLU A 407 4.41 29.07 19.23
N LEU A 408 4.27 28.29 20.30
CA LEU A 408 4.28 26.84 20.26
C LEU A 408 2.85 26.30 20.29
N PHE A 409 2.52 25.47 19.30
CA PHE A 409 1.22 24.84 19.17
C PHE A 409 1.37 23.33 19.10
N THR A 410 0.54 22.61 19.86
CA THR A 410 0.32 21.18 19.61
C THR A 410 -0.69 21.05 18.47
N ILE A 411 -0.27 20.45 17.37
CA ILE A 411 -1.14 20.20 16.22
C ILE A 411 -1.49 18.72 16.18
N SER A 412 -2.76 18.39 16.31
CA SER A 412 -3.26 17.01 16.17
C SER A 412 -3.86 16.81 14.78
N GLY A 413 -3.69 15.62 14.20
CA GLY A 413 -4.20 15.28 12.87
C GLY A 413 -3.20 15.44 11.72
N LEU A 414 -1.91 15.68 12.04
CA LEU A 414 -0.80 15.78 11.09
C LEU A 414 -0.18 14.44 10.74
#